data_AF-A0A1F9AP05-F1
#
_entry.id   AF-A0A1F9AP05-F1
#
_cell.length_a   1.000
_cell.length_b   1.000
_cell.length_c   1.000
_cell.angle_alpha   90.00
_cell.angle_beta   90.00
_cell.angle_gamma   90.00
#
_symmetry.space_group_name_H-M   'P 1'
#
loop_
_entity.id
_entity.type
_entity.pdbx_description
1 polymer ?
#
loop_
_entity_poly.entity_id
_entity_poly.type
_entity_poly.pdbx_seq_one_letter_code
_entity_poly.pdbx_strand_id
1 'polypeptide(L)'
;MAKTRTKDSLLRGSRVYLSGPMDFVASRALEKASGWRTRVGQFLRGFGGTGFDPWNKPAVRGMHEYGREGEQTTDARQAWTYKRGRKGAQTRAEIAASFWPALHIDLRMVDTSDFVIAYCPTNVYSVGTPHEILLARQERKPVLFISPYVHIPALEKLRGHLAEDAEGLALLKCLEAQDPIKENLNASPSLWYMPLVGAQHFFDGFGFEPYRSHFRWSKTPLDDTEASYAPQNPLLPFLERLNRTLPKKWHSAKKMFVPDDDWILWDLRPESGGNNVSGPKRRKI
;
A
#
# COMPACT_ATOMS: atom_id res chain seq x y z
N MET A 1 -31.44 20.59 6.28
CA MET A 1 -30.74 19.94 7.40
C MET A 1 -29.57 20.81 7.82
N ALA A 2 -29.54 21.24 9.08
CA ALA A 2 -28.46 22.05 9.63
C ALA A 2 -27.13 21.29 9.50
N LYS A 3 -26.08 21.97 9.02
CA LYS A 3 -24.70 21.47 9.01
C LYS A 3 -24.26 21.22 10.45
N THR A 4 -24.42 20.01 10.93
CA THR A 4 -23.72 19.55 12.12
C THR A 4 -22.23 19.59 11.78
N ARG A 5 -21.51 20.58 12.32
CA ARG A 5 -20.04 20.55 12.34
C ARG A 5 -19.64 19.22 13.00
N THR A 6 -19.20 18.26 12.21
CA THR A 6 -18.66 17.00 12.73
C THR A 6 -17.42 17.34 13.50
N LYS A 7 -17.50 17.20 14.83
CA LYS A 7 -16.35 17.14 15.74
C LYS A 7 -15.32 16.17 15.15
N ASP A 8 -14.13 16.72 14.87
CA ASP A 8 -12.80 16.10 14.89
C ASP A 8 -12.70 14.68 14.31
N SER A 9 -12.79 14.59 12.98
CA SER A 9 -12.37 13.41 12.22
C SER A 9 -10.86 13.44 12.05
N LEU A 10 -10.14 12.49 12.65
CA LEU A 10 -8.68 12.45 12.63
C LEU A 10 -8.10 12.20 11.23
N LEU A 11 -8.86 11.52 10.35
CA LEU A 11 -8.44 11.32 8.96
C LEU A 11 -8.70 12.54 8.06
N ARG A 12 -9.42 13.56 8.53
CA ARG A 12 -9.71 14.74 7.72
C ARG A 12 -8.43 15.47 7.37
N GLY A 13 -8.22 15.70 6.08
CA GLY A 13 -7.01 16.38 5.57
C GLY A 13 -5.77 15.48 5.51
N SER A 14 -5.86 14.24 6.00
CA SER A 14 -4.74 13.29 5.89
C SER A 14 -4.49 12.91 4.44
N ARG A 15 -3.22 12.66 4.12
CA ARG A 15 -2.72 12.16 2.83
C ARG A 15 -2.17 10.77 3.07
N VAL A 16 -2.63 9.80 2.29
CA VAL A 16 -2.33 8.38 2.50
C VAL A 16 -1.84 7.77 1.21
N TYR A 17 -0.63 7.26 1.19
CA TYR A 17 -0.10 6.58 0.01
C TYR A 17 -0.53 5.11 -0.03
N LEU A 18 -1.00 4.65 -1.19
CA LEU A 18 -1.51 3.30 -1.41
C LEU A 18 -0.48 2.44 -2.16
N SER A 19 0.44 1.86 -1.39
CA SER A 19 1.55 1.04 -1.85
C SER A 19 1.14 -0.42 -2.07
N GLY A 20 1.73 -1.06 -3.08
CA GLY A 20 1.50 -2.49 -3.39
C GLY A 20 1.86 -2.84 -4.82
N PRO A 21 1.77 -4.11 -5.23
CA PRO A 21 2.03 -4.52 -6.60
C PRO A 21 1.18 -3.74 -7.62
N MET A 22 1.80 -3.40 -8.75
CA MET A 22 1.16 -2.88 -9.95
C MET A 22 1.44 -3.78 -11.16
N ASP A 23 2.63 -4.36 -11.19
CA ASP A 23 3.01 -5.43 -12.09
C ASP A 23 2.52 -6.79 -11.57
N PHE A 24 2.30 -7.74 -12.47
CA PHE A 24 1.86 -9.12 -12.15
C PHE A 24 0.47 -9.22 -11.51
N VAL A 25 -0.40 -8.25 -11.75
CA VAL A 25 -1.83 -8.33 -11.42
C VAL A 25 -2.60 -9.00 -12.56
N ALA A 26 -3.69 -9.71 -12.23
CA ALA A 26 -4.49 -10.45 -13.22
C ALA A 26 -5.06 -9.55 -14.32
N SER A 27 -5.45 -8.31 -13.98
CA SER A 27 -5.89 -7.31 -14.96
C SER A 27 -5.63 -5.90 -14.44
N ARG A 28 -4.74 -5.16 -15.12
CA ARG A 28 -4.46 -3.75 -14.79
C ARG A 28 -5.71 -2.88 -14.94
N ALA A 29 -6.53 -3.12 -15.97
CA ALA A 29 -7.76 -2.36 -16.19
C ALA A 29 -8.78 -2.58 -15.05
N LEU A 30 -8.94 -3.82 -14.60
CA LEU A 30 -9.83 -4.13 -13.48
C LEU A 30 -9.30 -3.54 -12.17
N GLU A 31 -8.00 -3.70 -11.89
CA GLU A 31 -7.38 -3.11 -10.69
C GLU A 31 -7.54 -1.59 -10.63
N LYS A 32 -7.37 -0.89 -11.76
CA LYS A 32 -7.62 0.56 -11.86
C LYS A 32 -9.08 0.92 -11.59
N ALA A 33 -10.02 0.16 -12.16
CA ALA A 33 -11.44 0.49 -12.10
C ALA A 33 -12.09 0.14 -10.75
N SER A 34 -11.76 -1.01 -10.18
CA SER A 34 -12.48 -1.59 -9.03
C SER A 34 -11.58 -2.33 -8.04
N GLY A 35 -10.26 -2.29 -8.22
CA GLY A 35 -9.29 -2.90 -7.31
C GLY A 35 -9.28 -2.27 -5.92
N TRP A 36 -8.47 -2.86 -5.03
CA TRP A 36 -8.45 -2.50 -3.62
C TRP A 36 -8.07 -1.02 -3.40
N ARG A 37 -7.18 -0.45 -4.22
CA ARG A 37 -6.76 0.96 -4.11
C ARG A 37 -7.93 1.92 -4.33
N THR A 38 -8.75 1.64 -5.35
CA THR A 38 -9.94 2.44 -5.65
C THR A 38 -10.90 2.42 -4.48
N ARG A 39 -11.14 1.25 -3.88
CA ARG A 39 -12.04 1.08 -2.73
C ARG A 39 -11.51 1.76 -1.46
N VAL A 40 -10.25 1.52 -1.10
CA VAL A 40 -9.59 2.19 0.04
C VAL A 40 -9.56 3.71 -0.16
N GLY A 41 -9.27 4.19 -1.37
CA GLY A 41 -9.32 5.61 -1.71
C GLY A 41 -10.72 6.21 -1.55
N GLN A 42 -11.77 5.50 -1.97
CA GLN A 42 -13.17 5.93 -1.75
C GLN A 42 -13.53 5.96 -0.26
N PHE A 43 -13.09 4.96 0.50
CA PHE A 43 -13.26 4.91 1.95
C PHE A 43 -12.60 6.11 2.65
N LEU A 44 -11.32 6.37 2.36
CA LEU A 44 -10.57 7.50 2.93
C LEU A 44 -11.23 8.85 2.59
N ARG A 45 -11.70 9.03 1.35
CA ARG A 45 -12.44 10.24 0.94
C ARG A 45 -13.75 10.40 1.72
N GLY A 46 -14.44 9.31 2.05
CA GLY A 46 -15.62 9.33 2.93
C GLY A 46 -15.35 9.94 4.30
N PHE A 47 -14.11 9.82 4.80
CA PHE A 47 -13.64 10.43 6.05
C PHE A 47 -12.88 11.75 5.85
N GLY A 48 -12.86 12.30 4.64
CA GLY A 48 -12.19 13.56 4.33
C GLY A 48 -10.67 13.46 4.18
N GLY A 49 -10.11 12.26 4.08
CA GLY A 49 -8.72 12.01 3.71
C GLY A 49 -8.52 11.95 2.19
N THR A 50 -7.27 11.95 1.77
CA THR A 50 -6.84 11.83 0.36
C THR A 50 -5.99 10.59 0.19
N GLY A 51 -6.41 9.67 -0.68
CA GLY A 51 -5.58 8.54 -1.11
C GLY A 51 -4.73 8.93 -2.31
N PHE A 52 -3.41 8.74 -2.22
CA PHE A 52 -2.48 8.79 -3.34
C PHE A 52 -2.33 7.39 -3.94
N ASP A 53 -2.84 7.23 -5.15
CA ASP A 53 -2.83 5.99 -5.92
C ASP A 53 -1.82 6.11 -7.07
N PRO A 54 -0.78 5.26 -7.13
CA PRO A 54 0.22 5.31 -8.20
C PRO A 54 -0.37 5.04 -9.60
N TRP A 55 -1.55 4.41 -9.71
CA TRP A 55 -2.23 4.29 -11.00
C TRP A 55 -2.92 5.58 -11.45
N ASN A 56 -3.26 6.46 -10.51
CA ASN A 56 -4.06 7.67 -10.71
C ASN A 56 -3.35 8.87 -10.09
N LYS A 57 -2.15 9.16 -10.60
CA LYS A 57 -1.24 10.17 -10.04
C LYS A 57 -1.84 11.58 -10.15
N PRO A 58 -1.72 12.43 -9.12
CA PRO A 58 -2.17 13.82 -9.17
C PRO A 58 -1.37 14.61 -10.20
N ALA A 59 -1.98 15.66 -10.76
CA ALA A 59 -1.28 16.57 -11.67
C ALA A 59 -0.17 17.34 -10.92
N VAL A 60 1.02 17.40 -11.51
CA VAL A 60 2.14 18.19 -10.99
C VAL A 60 2.03 19.61 -11.52
N ARG A 61 1.99 20.59 -10.60
CA ARG A 61 1.91 22.00 -10.99
C ARG A 61 3.12 22.40 -11.81
N GLY A 62 2.89 22.96 -13.00
CA GLY A 62 3.95 23.43 -13.89
C GLY A 62 4.65 22.33 -14.69
N MET A 63 4.19 21.07 -14.62
CA MET A 63 4.72 19.98 -15.44
C MET A 63 3.57 19.23 -16.12
N HIS A 64 3.63 19.13 -17.45
CA HIS A 64 2.64 18.38 -18.22
C HIS A 64 2.96 16.88 -18.16
N GLU A 65 1.99 16.06 -17.78
CA GLU A 65 2.05 14.58 -17.77
C GLU A 65 3.22 13.94 -17.01
N TYR A 66 3.83 14.67 -16.07
CA TYR A 66 4.98 14.20 -15.31
C TYR A 66 4.70 12.89 -14.56
N GLY A 67 5.49 11.86 -14.85
CA GLY A 67 5.44 10.57 -14.17
C GLY A 67 4.20 9.73 -14.48
N ARG A 68 3.36 10.13 -15.46
CA ARG A 68 2.28 9.26 -15.97
C ARG A 68 2.89 8.07 -16.69
N GLU A 69 2.55 6.87 -16.23
CA GLU A 69 2.95 5.64 -16.89
C GLU A 69 1.99 5.32 -18.03
N GLY A 70 2.51 5.35 -19.26
CA GLY A 70 1.83 4.81 -20.45
C GLY A 70 2.17 3.34 -20.69
N GLU A 71 1.42 2.69 -21.59
CA GLU A 71 1.63 1.29 -21.98
C GLU A 71 3.04 1.02 -22.56
N GLN A 72 3.70 2.06 -23.09
CA GLN A 72 5.02 2.01 -23.73
C GLN A 72 6.22 1.84 -22.77
N THR A 73 6.01 1.98 -21.45
CA THR A 73 7.09 1.86 -20.45
C THR A 73 7.73 0.45 -20.42
N THR A 74 6.97 -0.57 -20.81
CA THR A 74 7.41 -1.97 -20.84
C THR A 74 8.47 -2.23 -21.92
N ASP A 75 8.44 -1.48 -23.03
CA ASP A 75 9.33 -1.70 -24.18
C ASP A 75 10.74 -1.14 -23.93
N ALA A 76 10.86 -0.08 -23.13
CA ALA A 76 12.16 0.54 -22.80
C ALA A 76 13.12 -0.43 -22.09
N ARG A 77 12.59 -1.40 -21.32
CA ARG A 77 13.39 -2.41 -20.64
C ARG A 77 14.10 -3.36 -21.62
N GLN A 78 13.51 -3.62 -22.79
CA GLN A 78 14.09 -4.50 -23.80
C GLN A 78 15.39 -3.92 -24.39
N ALA A 79 15.54 -2.60 -24.37
CA ALA A 79 16.74 -1.92 -24.84
C ALA A 79 17.92 -1.98 -23.85
N TRP A 80 17.73 -2.51 -22.63
CA TRP A 80 18.78 -2.55 -21.61
C TRP A 80 20.01 -3.36 -22.07
N THR A 81 21.21 -2.86 -21.74
CA THR A 81 22.45 -3.55 -22.11
C THR A 81 23.55 -3.45 -21.03
N TYR A 82 24.25 -4.57 -20.84
CA TYR A 82 25.44 -4.67 -19.97
C TYR A 82 26.76 -4.35 -20.70
N LYS A 83 26.71 -4.01 -22.01
CA LYS A 83 27.92 -3.65 -22.77
C LYS A 83 28.64 -2.48 -22.10
N ARG A 84 29.96 -2.61 -21.97
CA ARG A 84 30.85 -1.55 -21.46
C ARG A 84 31.15 -0.52 -22.57
N GLY A 85 31.69 0.63 -22.18
CA GLY A 85 32.04 1.73 -23.10
C GLY A 85 30.91 2.74 -23.34
N ARG A 86 31.21 3.78 -24.12
CA ARG A 86 30.37 4.97 -24.30
C ARG A 86 28.94 4.64 -24.72
N LYS A 87 28.76 3.81 -25.76
CA LYS A 87 27.43 3.44 -26.29
C LYS A 87 26.56 2.73 -25.25
N GLY A 88 27.12 1.75 -24.54
CA GLY A 88 26.39 1.03 -23.50
C GLY A 88 26.04 1.93 -22.30
N ALA A 89 26.95 2.82 -21.90
CA ALA A 89 26.67 3.81 -20.85
C ALA A 89 25.55 4.77 -21.25
N GLN A 90 25.56 5.25 -22.49
CA GLN A 90 24.51 6.11 -23.04
C GLN A 90 23.14 5.43 -23.01
N THR A 91 23.03 4.19 -23.53
CA THR A 91 21.76 3.45 -23.52
C THR A 91 21.21 3.25 -22.11
N ARG A 92 22.06 2.90 -21.13
CA ARG A 92 21.62 2.77 -19.73
C ARG A 92 21.15 4.11 -19.15
N ALA A 93 21.85 5.20 -19.46
CA ALA A 93 21.49 6.53 -18.98
C ALA A 93 20.13 6.99 -19.55
N GLU A 94 19.87 6.74 -20.84
CA GLU A 94 18.60 7.06 -21.51
C GLU A 94 17.43 6.30 -20.87
N ILE A 95 17.56 4.99 -20.66
CA ILE A 95 16.52 4.17 -20.02
C ILE A 95 16.27 4.60 -18.57
N ALA A 96 17.33 4.86 -17.80
CA ALA A 96 17.19 5.32 -16.42
C ALA A 96 16.51 6.68 -16.35
N ALA A 97 16.90 7.62 -17.23
CA ALA A 97 16.29 8.95 -17.29
C ALA A 97 14.83 8.91 -17.72
N SER A 98 14.44 8.01 -18.63
CA SER A 98 13.05 7.90 -19.09
C SER A 98 12.11 7.40 -18.00
N PHE A 99 12.58 6.54 -17.10
CA PHE A 99 11.76 6.01 -16.00
C PHE A 99 11.80 6.87 -14.73
N TRP A 100 12.80 7.73 -14.58
CA TRP A 100 12.96 8.59 -13.40
C TRP A 100 11.70 9.38 -13.02
N PRO A 101 10.95 10.02 -13.94
CA PRO A 101 9.75 10.76 -13.57
C PRO A 101 8.68 9.92 -12.86
N ALA A 102 8.51 8.65 -13.26
CA ALA A 102 7.54 7.74 -12.66
C ALA A 102 7.94 7.37 -11.23
N LEU A 103 9.20 6.94 -11.04
CA LEU A 103 9.74 6.66 -9.71
C LEU A 103 9.69 7.91 -8.80
N HIS A 104 10.12 9.05 -9.32
CA HIS A 104 10.23 10.28 -8.54
C HIS A 104 8.88 10.76 -8.01
N ILE A 105 7.82 10.76 -8.84
CA ILE A 105 6.49 11.19 -8.38
C ILE A 105 5.93 10.23 -7.32
N ASP A 106 6.18 8.92 -7.43
CA ASP A 106 5.69 7.94 -6.46
C ASP A 106 6.37 8.13 -5.10
N LEU A 107 7.70 8.30 -5.10
CA LEU A 107 8.44 8.63 -3.88
C LEU A 107 8.02 9.98 -3.29
N ARG A 108 7.70 10.97 -4.14
CA ARG A 108 7.19 12.27 -3.66
C ARG A 108 5.79 12.13 -3.04
N MET A 109 4.95 11.23 -3.54
CA MET A 109 3.67 10.92 -2.91
C MET A 109 3.85 10.22 -1.56
N VAL A 110 4.84 9.33 -1.42
CA VAL A 110 5.22 8.75 -0.11
C VAL A 110 5.69 9.84 0.85
N ASP A 111 6.66 10.66 0.43
CA ASP A 111 7.24 11.76 1.21
C ASP A 111 6.20 12.80 1.67
N THR A 112 5.17 13.04 0.86
CA THR A 112 4.10 13.98 1.23
C THR A 112 2.91 13.32 1.93
N SER A 113 2.91 12.01 2.13
CA SER A 113 1.83 11.32 2.87
C SER A 113 2.07 11.35 4.38
N ASP A 114 1.00 11.34 5.16
CA ASP A 114 1.05 11.29 6.63
C ASP A 114 1.21 9.85 7.13
N PHE A 115 0.73 8.86 6.38
CA PHE A 115 1.03 7.44 6.57
C PHE A 115 0.89 6.66 5.26
N VAL A 116 1.39 5.42 5.24
CA VAL A 116 1.32 4.53 4.07
C VAL A 116 0.45 3.32 4.38
N ILE A 117 -0.35 2.90 3.41
CA ILE A 117 -1.03 1.59 3.40
C ILE A 117 -0.33 0.73 2.36
N ALA A 118 0.22 -0.42 2.76
CA ALA A 118 1.02 -1.29 1.90
C ALA A 118 0.41 -2.69 1.78
N TYR A 119 -0.14 -3.02 0.61
CA TYR A 119 -0.63 -4.35 0.28
C TYR A 119 0.50 -5.23 -0.26
N CYS A 120 0.85 -6.29 0.47
CA CYS A 120 2.03 -7.11 0.20
C CYS A 120 1.67 -8.61 0.16
N PRO A 121 1.01 -9.09 -0.90
CA PRO A 121 0.85 -10.52 -1.14
C PRO A 121 2.22 -11.19 -1.30
N THR A 122 2.47 -12.25 -0.55
CA THR A 122 3.81 -12.89 -0.47
C THR A 122 4.21 -13.66 -1.73
N ASN A 123 3.26 -13.90 -2.63
CA ASN A 123 3.45 -14.60 -3.89
C ASN A 123 3.56 -13.68 -5.11
N VAL A 124 3.55 -12.35 -4.91
CA VAL A 124 3.71 -11.38 -6.00
C VAL A 124 5.02 -10.65 -5.83
N TYR A 125 5.87 -10.70 -6.85
CA TYR A 125 7.10 -9.95 -6.87
C TYR A 125 6.81 -8.44 -6.94
N SER A 126 7.40 -7.68 -6.01
CA SER A 126 7.34 -6.22 -6.02
C SER A 126 8.67 -5.62 -5.56
N VAL A 127 9.14 -4.60 -6.28
CA VAL A 127 10.33 -3.81 -5.92
C VAL A 127 9.98 -2.40 -5.44
N GLY A 128 8.92 -1.81 -5.98
CA GLY A 128 8.46 -0.48 -5.58
C GLY A 128 7.93 -0.48 -4.14
N THR A 129 7.10 -1.47 -3.80
CA THR A 129 6.47 -1.58 -2.48
C THR A 129 7.49 -1.64 -1.33
N PRO A 130 8.54 -2.50 -1.35
CA PRO A 130 9.59 -2.44 -0.34
C PRO A 130 10.29 -1.07 -0.26
N HIS A 131 10.58 -0.43 -1.40
CA HIS A 131 11.26 0.88 -1.43
C HIS A 131 10.39 1.97 -0.78
N GLU A 132 9.09 1.99 -1.08
CA GLU A 132 8.11 2.92 -0.52
C GLU A 132 7.96 2.72 1.00
N ILE A 133 7.90 1.47 1.47
CA ILE A 133 7.86 1.15 2.91
C ILE A 133 9.14 1.63 3.61
N LEU A 134 10.31 1.36 3.03
CA LEU A 134 11.59 1.75 3.61
C LEU A 134 11.69 3.27 3.75
N LEU A 135 11.32 4.02 2.70
CA LEU A 135 11.30 5.48 2.74
C LEU A 135 10.35 5.98 3.84
N ALA A 136 9.12 5.47 3.89
CA ALA A 136 8.16 5.86 4.91
C ALA A 136 8.68 5.61 6.34
N ARG A 137 9.34 4.46 6.58
CA ARG A 137 9.91 4.15 7.91
C ARG A 137 11.16 4.97 8.23
N GLN A 138 11.99 5.32 7.25
CA GLN A 138 13.09 6.27 7.43
C GLN A 138 12.58 7.66 7.86
N GLU A 139 11.42 8.05 7.35
CA GLU A 139 10.69 9.27 7.73
C GLU A 139 9.82 9.11 8.99
N ARG A 140 9.89 7.94 9.65
CA ARG A 140 9.11 7.56 10.85
C ARG A 140 7.59 7.60 10.67
N LYS A 141 7.10 7.49 9.43
CA LYS A 141 5.67 7.44 9.15
C LYS A 141 5.08 6.08 9.49
N PRO A 142 3.86 6.02 10.04
CA PRO A 142 3.15 4.77 10.20
C PRO A 142 3.00 4.05 8.85
N VAL A 143 3.19 2.74 8.86
CA VAL A 143 2.92 1.86 7.71
C VAL A 143 1.88 0.84 8.14
N LEU A 144 0.71 0.87 7.52
CA LEU A 144 -0.33 -0.14 7.68
C LEU A 144 -0.09 -1.24 6.64
N PHE A 145 0.41 -2.38 7.09
CA PHE A 145 0.87 -3.47 6.24
C PHE A 145 -0.20 -4.55 6.12
N ILE A 146 -0.71 -4.79 4.91
CA ILE A 146 -1.64 -5.89 4.63
C ILE A 146 -0.86 -7.07 4.05
N SER A 147 -0.87 -8.20 4.74
CA SER A 147 -0.39 -9.49 4.26
C SER A 147 -1.61 -10.39 4.06
N PRO A 148 -2.13 -10.57 2.85
CA PRO A 148 -3.36 -11.33 2.65
C PRO A 148 -3.15 -12.84 2.81
N TYR A 149 -4.24 -13.55 3.08
CA TYR A 149 -4.33 -14.98 2.82
C TYR A 149 -4.14 -15.26 1.33
N VAL A 150 -3.23 -16.17 0.99
CA VAL A 150 -2.95 -16.57 -0.40
C VAL A 150 -3.16 -18.07 -0.52
N HIS A 151 -4.10 -18.47 -1.37
CA HIS A 151 -4.35 -19.86 -1.74
C HIS A 151 -4.58 -19.94 -3.24
N ILE A 152 -4.16 -21.05 -3.86
CA ILE A 152 -4.18 -21.23 -5.31
C ILE A 152 -5.04 -22.45 -5.63
N PRO A 153 -6.38 -22.33 -5.64
CA PRO A 153 -7.28 -23.46 -5.89
C PRO A 153 -7.04 -24.16 -7.23
N ALA A 154 -6.58 -23.40 -8.24
CA ALA A 154 -6.26 -23.96 -9.56
C ALA A 154 -5.07 -24.94 -9.49
N LEU A 155 -4.08 -24.68 -8.62
CA LEU A 155 -2.95 -25.57 -8.41
C LEU A 155 -3.39 -26.87 -7.74
N GLU A 156 -4.26 -26.78 -6.73
CA GLU A 156 -4.83 -27.97 -6.08
C GLU A 156 -5.62 -28.84 -7.08
N LYS A 157 -6.48 -28.21 -7.89
CA LYS A 157 -7.22 -28.92 -8.95
C LYS A 157 -6.29 -29.55 -9.97
N LEU A 158 -5.22 -28.86 -10.37
CA LEU A 158 -4.23 -29.39 -11.31
C LEU A 158 -3.49 -30.60 -10.71
N ARG A 159 -3.10 -30.54 -9.44
CA ARG A 159 -2.50 -31.68 -8.73
C ARG A 159 -3.44 -32.89 -8.72
N GLY A 160 -4.72 -32.68 -8.44
CA GLY A 160 -5.73 -33.74 -8.48
C GLY A 160 -5.95 -34.31 -9.89
N HIS A 161 -5.95 -33.45 -10.91
CA HIS A 161 -6.09 -33.90 -12.30
C HIS A 161 -4.92 -34.77 -12.78
N LEU A 162 -3.71 -34.44 -12.36
CA LEU A 162 -2.49 -35.17 -12.74
C LEU A 162 -2.20 -36.38 -11.83
N ALA A 163 -3.09 -36.75 -10.90
CA ALA A 163 -2.80 -37.77 -9.88
C ALA A 163 -2.31 -39.11 -10.45
N GLU A 164 -2.84 -39.51 -11.61
CA GLU A 164 -2.48 -40.75 -12.32
C GLU A 164 -1.49 -40.53 -13.48
N ASP A 165 -0.99 -39.31 -13.67
CA ASP A 165 0.00 -38.94 -14.68
C ASP A 165 1.36 -38.65 -14.02
N ALA A 166 2.21 -39.68 -13.97
CA ALA A 166 3.51 -39.60 -13.33
C ALA A 166 4.45 -38.56 -13.97
N GLU A 167 4.39 -38.41 -15.30
CA GLU A 167 5.21 -37.42 -16.03
C GLU A 167 4.70 -36.00 -15.77
N GLY A 168 3.37 -35.80 -15.84
CA GLY A 168 2.73 -34.53 -15.50
C GLY A 168 3.02 -34.07 -14.07
N LEU A 169 2.97 -34.99 -13.09
CA LEU A 169 3.35 -34.69 -11.71
C LEU A 169 4.83 -34.33 -11.55
N ALA A 170 5.72 -34.99 -12.29
CA ALA A 170 7.14 -34.66 -12.28
C ALA A 170 7.38 -33.25 -12.86
N LEU A 171 6.73 -32.91 -13.97
CA LEU A 171 6.79 -31.58 -14.57
C LEU A 171 6.21 -30.50 -13.64
N LEU A 172 5.09 -30.78 -12.98
CA LEU A 172 4.50 -29.85 -12.00
C LEU A 172 5.45 -29.61 -10.82
N LYS A 173 6.07 -30.66 -10.26
CA LYS A 173 7.08 -30.50 -9.20
C LYS A 173 8.30 -29.71 -9.66
N CYS A 174 8.76 -29.93 -10.90
CA CYS A 174 9.83 -29.14 -11.50
C CYS A 174 9.44 -27.67 -11.63
N LEU A 175 8.22 -27.38 -12.08
CA LEU A 175 7.68 -26.02 -12.18
C LEU A 175 7.65 -25.33 -10.80
N GLU A 176 7.14 -26.00 -9.78
CA GLU A 176 7.08 -25.50 -8.39
C GLU A 176 8.47 -25.22 -7.80
N ALA A 177 9.51 -25.92 -8.28
CA ALA A 177 10.89 -25.66 -7.88
C ALA A 177 11.53 -24.49 -8.65
N GLN A 178 11.07 -24.22 -9.88
CA GLN A 178 11.60 -23.17 -10.74
C GLN A 178 10.94 -21.80 -10.50
N ASP A 179 9.64 -21.79 -10.23
CA ASP A 179 8.86 -20.59 -9.94
C ASP A 179 8.28 -20.70 -8.52
N PRO A 180 8.51 -19.74 -7.60
CA PRO A 180 8.02 -19.80 -6.23
C PRO A 180 6.49 -19.65 -6.16
N ILE A 181 5.76 -20.70 -6.54
CA ILE A 181 4.32 -20.85 -6.34
C ILE A 181 4.08 -21.15 -4.86
N LYS A 182 4.00 -20.09 -4.05
CA LYS A 182 3.90 -20.20 -2.59
C LYS A 182 2.58 -19.65 -2.09
N GLU A 183 1.88 -20.49 -1.33
CA GLU A 183 0.70 -20.08 -0.59
C GLU A 183 1.07 -19.37 0.72
N ASN A 184 0.11 -18.65 1.28
CA ASN A 184 0.20 -17.97 2.56
C ASN A 184 -1.10 -18.19 3.33
N LEU A 185 -1.30 -19.41 3.81
CA LEU A 185 -2.56 -19.85 4.41
C LEU A 185 -2.81 -19.29 5.82
N ASN A 186 -1.86 -18.54 6.37
CA ASN A 186 -2.04 -17.86 7.66
C ASN A 186 -1.81 -16.35 7.55
N ALA A 187 -1.80 -15.82 6.33
CA ALA A 187 -1.64 -14.39 6.08
C ALA A 187 -0.38 -13.79 6.73
N SER A 188 0.66 -14.59 6.99
CA SER A 188 1.84 -14.13 7.69
C SER A 188 2.69 -13.20 6.81
N PRO A 189 3.12 -12.03 7.33
CA PRO A 189 4.07 -11.19 6.63
C PRO A 189 5.46 -11.84 6.63
N SER A 190 6.35 -11.38 5.74
CA SER A 190 7.77 -11.73 5.80
C SER A 190 8.39 -11.32 7.14
N LEU A 191 9.29 -12.15 7.68
CA LEU A 191 10.04 -11.88 8.90
C LEU A 191 10.83 -10.56 8.84
N TRP A 192 11.18 -10.08 7.65
CA TRP A 192 11.85 -8.79 7.46
C TRP A 192 10.92 -7.59 7.68
N TYR A 193 9.63 -7.71 7.37
CA TYR A 193 8.68 -6.64 7.58
C TYR A 193 8.32 -6.48 9.05
N MET A 194 8.32 -7.55 9.83
CA MET A 194 7.98 -7.53 11.26
C MET A 194 8.75 -6.47 12.06
N PRO A 195 10.10 -6.42 12.06
CA PRO A 195 10.86 -5.39 12.75
C PRO A 195 10.80 -4.02 12.05
N LEU A 196 10.59 -3.99 10.73
CA LEU A 196 10.56 -2.75 9.95
C LEU A 196 9.29 -1.93 10.20
N VAL A 197 8.14 -2.59 10.20
CA VAL A 197 6.81 -1.98 10.39
C VAL A 197 6.46 -1.88 11.88
N GLY A 198 6.88 -2.86 12.68
CA GLY A 198 6.46 -3.00 14.08
C GLY A 198 5.20 -3.85 14.22
N ALA A 199 4.98 -4.43 15.40
CA ALA A 199 4.05 -5.55 15.59
C ALA A 199 2.54 -5.20 15.50
N GLN A 200 2.17 -3.92 15.48
CA GLN A 200 0.78 -3.48 15.69
C GLN A 200 0.04 -3.10 14.41
N HIS A 201 0.78 -2.85 13.32
CA HIS A 201 0.22 -2.30 12.08
C HIS A 201 0.17 -3.36 10.97
N PHE A 202 -0.09 -4.62 11.33
CA PHE A 202 -0.28 -5.74 10.41
C PHE A 202 -1.75 -6.13 10.29
N PHE A 203 -2.21 -6.35 9.06
CA PHE A 203 -3.58 -6.70 8.72
C PHE A 203 -3.57 -7.92 7.79
N ASP A 204 -4.52 -8.83 7.98
CA ASP A 204 -4.66 -10.05 7.18
C ASP A 204 -5.69 -9.93 6.05
N GLY A 205 -6.26 -8.74 5.88
CA GLY A 205 -7.16 -8.38 4.80
C GLY A 205 -7.65 -6.93 4.92
N PHE A 206 -8.51 -6.54 4.00
CA PHE A 206 -9.13 -5.22 3.96
C PHE A 206 -10.41 -5.17 4.80
N GLY A 207 -11.22 -6.22 4.75
CA GLY A 207 -12.54 -6.28 5.40
C GLY A 207 -13.55 -5.40 4.67
N PHE A 208 -13.76 -5.66 3.38
CA PHE A 208 -14.64 -4.84 2.54
C PHE A 208 -16.14 -5.09 2.78
N GLU A 209 -16.53 -6.30 3.18
CA GLU A 209 -17.93 -6.73 3.24
C GLU A 209 -18.86 -5.75 4.01
N PRO A 210 -18.51 -5.27 5.23
CA PRO A 210 -19.39 -4.35 5.98
C PRO A 210 -19.65 -3.01 5.28
N TYR A 211 -18.79 -2.62 4.34
CA TYR A 211 -18.81 -1.31 3.68
C TYR A 211 -19.33 -1.37 2.24
N ARG A 212 -19.50 -2.58 1.68
CA ARG A 212 -19.86 -2.80 0.28
C ARG A 212 -21.16 -2.12 -0.12
N SER A 213 -22.21 -2.24 0.70
CA SER A 213 -23.52 -1.63 0.43
C SER A 213 -23.46 -0.10 0.50
N HIS A 214 -22.73 0.44 1.46
CA HIS A 214 -22.56 1.88 1.65
C HIS A 214 -21.87 2.55 0.45
N PHE A 215 -20.77 1.95 -0.03
CA PHE A 215 -20.01 2.48 -1.17
C PHE A 215 -20.47 1.92 -2.53
N ARG A 216 -21.48 1.05 -2.56
CA ARG A 216 -22.02 0.40 -3.77
C ARG A 216 -20.95 -0.34 -4.58
N TRP A 217 -20.03 -1.01 -3.91
CA TRP A 217 -18.99 -1.79 -4.58
C TRP A 217 -19.58 -3.07 -5.19
N SER A 218 -19.26 -3.33 -6.45
CA SER A 218 -19.50 -4.63 -7.08
C SER A 218 -18.58 -5.68 -6.46
N LYS A 219 -19.03 -6.93 -6.45
CA LYS A 219 -18.23 -8.07 -5.96
C LYS A 219 -17.01 -8.31 -6.85
N THR A 220 -15.90 -8.70 -6.25
CA THR A 220 -14.59 -9.00 -6.87
C THR A 220 -14.01 -10.30 -6.31
N PRO A 221 -12.98 -10.89 -6.95
CA PRO A 221 -12.31 -12.08 -6.42
C PRO A 221 -11.71 -11.91 -5.01
N LEU A 222 -11.34 -10.68 -4.64
CA LEU A 222 -10.86 -10.37 -3.30
C LEU A 222 -11.99 -10.49 -2.26
N ASP A 223 -13.23 -10.13 -2.61
CA ASP A 223 -14.39 -10.34 -1.75
C ASP A 223 -14.70 -11.83 -1.57
N ASP A 224 -14.54 -12.65 -2.62
CA ASP A 224 -14.68 -14.11 -2.52
C ASP A 224 -13.63 -14.72 -1.60
N THR A 225 -12.40 -14.19 -1.66
CA THR A 225 -11.30 -14.62 -0.79
C THR A 225 -11.59 -14.26 0.67
N GLU A 226 -11.96 -13.02 0.96
CA GLU A 226 -12.32 -12.60 2.33
C GLU A 226 -13.58 -13.29 2.86
N ALA A 227 -14.53 -13.66 2.00
CA ALA A 227 -15.70 -14.43 2.41
C ALA A 227 -15.33 -15.88 2.77
N SER A 228 -14.40 -16.48 2.04
CA SER A 228 -13.93 -17.85 2.29
C SER A 228 -12.97 -17.90 3.48
N TYR A 229 -12.20 -16.85 3.68
CA TYR A 229 -11.17 -16.71 4.73
C TYR A 229 -11.31 -15.32 5.36
N ALA A 230 -12.25 -15.20 6.30
CA ALA A 230 -12.56 -13.94 6.96
C ALA A 230 -11.31 -13.36 7.66
N PRO A 231 -10.91 -12.10 7.35
CA PRO A 231 -9.80 -11.45 8.04
C PRO A 231 -10.08 -11.31 9.54
N GLN A 232 -9.11 -11.67 10.37
CA GLN A 232 -9.16 -11.53 11.82
C GLN A 232 -8.81 -10.10 12.26
N ASN A 233 -7.93 -9.42 11.53
CA ASN A 233 -7.56 -8.03 11.75
C ASN A 233 -7.68 -7.23 10.44
N PRO A 234 -8.90 -6.87 10.02
CA PRO A 234 -9.14 -6.14 8.78
C PRO A 234 -8.76 -4.66 8.87
N LEU A 235 -8.25 -4.11 7.75
CA LEU A 235 -7.82 -2.72 7.63
C LEU A 235 -8.96 -1.69 7.77
N LEU A 236 -10.08 -1.84 7.06
CA LEU A 236 -11.12 -0.80 6.99
C LEU A 236 -11.75 -0.52 8.36
N PRO A 237 -12.11 -1.54 9.18
CA PRO A 237 -12.55 -1.31 10.54
C PRO A 237 -11.50 -0.62 11.42
N PHE A 238 -10.20 -0.86 11.18
CA PHE A 238 -9.15 -0.10 11.85
C PHE A 238 -9.15 1.36 11.43
N LEU A 239 -9.23 1.67 10.13
CA LEU A 239 -9.28 3.05 9.63
C LEU A 239 -10.51 3.81 10.14
N GLU A 240 -11.67 3.15 10.25
CA GLU A 240 -12.86 3.76 10.85
C GLU A 240 -12.64 4.15 12.32
N ARG A 241 -11.98 3.28 13.09
CA ARG A 241 -11.61 3.58 14.49
C ARG A 241 -10.57 4.68 14.57
N LEU A 242 -9.55 4.61 13.71
CA LEU A 242 -8.47 5.61 13.60
C LEU A 242 -9.05 7.00 13.36
N ASN A 243 -10.13 7.11 12.58
CA ASN A 243 -10.80 8.39 12.36
C ASN A 243 -11.33 9.05 13.64
N ARG A 244 -11.48 8.30 14.73
CA ARG A 244 -12.02 8.79 16.01
C ARG A 244 -10.98 8.79 17.12
N THR A 245 -9.98 7.92 17.08
CA THR A 245 -9.01 7.76 18.16
C THR A 245 -7.67 7.28 17.62
N LEU A 246 -6.58 7.91 18.09
CA LEU A 246 -5.23 7.47 17.76
C LEU A 246 -4.96 6.07 18.34
N PRO A 247 -4.25 5.20 17.60
CA PRO A 247 -3.98 3.86 18.07
C PRO A 247 -2.95 3.87 19.21
N LYS A 248 -2.90 2.74 19.90
CA LYS A 248 -1.91 2.47 20.94
C LYS A 248 -0.94 1.41 20.45
N LYS A 249 0.29 1.43 20.97
CA LYS A 249 1.28 0.38 20.74
C LYS A 249 1.57 -0.41 22.00
N TRP A 250 1.95 -1.68 21.84
CA TRP A 250 2.38 -2.51 22.95
C TRP A 250 3.79 -2.13 23.37
N HIS A 251 3.97 -1.77 24.65
CA HIS A 251 5.29 -1.48 25.21
C HIS A 251 5.81 -2.73 25.94
N SER A 252 6.71 -3.47 25.30
CA SER A 252 7.23 -4.75 25.81
C SER A 252 7.78 -4.67 27.24
N ALA A 253 8.59 -3.65 27.55
CA ALA A 253 9.18 -3.49 28.88
C ALA A 253 8.15 -3.20 29.99
N LYS A 254 7.10 -2.42 29.67
CA LYS A 254 6.03 -2.04 30.62
C LYS A 254 4.85 -3.03 30.63
N LYS A 255 4.83 -3.99 29.69
CA LYS A 255 3.75 -4.98 29.49
C LYS A 255 2.36 -4.33 29.42
N MET A 256 2.25 -3.19 28.73
CA MET A 256 0.99 -2.46 28.59
C MET A 256 0.91 -1.71 27.26
N PHE A 257 -0.30 -1.35 26.85
CA PHE A 257 -0.53 -0.46 25.73
C PHE A 257 -0.28 1.01 26.11
N VAL A 258 0.52 1.71 25.30
CA VAL A 258 0.86 3.13 25.45
C VAL A 258 0.45 3.90 24.18
N PRO A 259 0.31 5.24 24.23
CA PRO A 259 0.11 6.03 23.01
C PRO A 259 1.19 5.72 21.96
N ASP A 260 0.77 5.62 20.69
CA ASP A 260 1.69 5.45 19.56
C ASP A 260 2.09 6.82 19.01
N ASP A 261 3.30 7.26 19.33
CA ASP A 261 3.86 8.57 18.98
C ASP A 261 4.30 8.69 17.51
N ASP A 262 4.27 7.60 16.73
CA ASP A 262 4.46 7.64 15.28
C ASP A 262 3.25 8.31 14.57
N TRP A 263 2.08 8.39 15.22
CA TRP A 263 0.86 8.95 14.62
C TRP A 263 0.79 10.48 14.74
N ILE A 264 1.52 11.15 13.84
CA ILE A 264 1.52 12.61 13.71
C ILE A 264 0.60 12.99 12.54
N LEU A 265 -0.66 13.30 12.85
CA LEU A 265 -1.65 13.80 11.88
C LEU A 265 -1.81 15.32 12.04
N TRP A 266 -1.71 16.05 10.94
CA TRP A 266 -1.73 17.51 10.97
C TRP A 266 -3.17 18.09 10.94
N ASP A 267 -3.49 19.03 11.83
CA ASP A 267 -4.67 19.91 11.70
C ASP A 267 -4.26 21.18 10.95
N LEU A 268 -4.05 21.05 9.63
CA LEU A 268 -3.71 22.18 8.77
C LEU A 268 -4.98 22.95 8.42
N ARG A 269 -5.26 24.02 9.17
CA ARG A 269 -6.26 25.02 8.78
C ARG A 269 -5.59 26.04 7.85
N PRO A 270 -6.25 26.48 6.76
CA PRO A 270 -5.79 27.64 6.02
C PRO A 270 -5.69 28.81 6.99
N GLU A 271 -4.47 29.24 7.30
CA GLU A 271 -4.23 30.17 8.39
C GLU A 271 -4.85 31.55 8.12
N SER A 272 -5.55 32.04 9.14
CA SER A 272 -5.48 33.44 9.54
C SER A 272 -4.40 33.56 10.62
N GLY A 273 -3.13 33.50 10.21
CA GLY A 273 -1.94 33.68 11.06
C GLY A 273 -1.59 32.52 12.02
N GLY A 274 -0.33 32.08 12.00
CA GLY A 274 0.12 30.94 12.78
C GLY A 274 0.23 31.18 14.27
N ASN A 275 0.08 30.09 15.02
CA ASN A 275 0.22 30.10 16.47
C ASN A 275 1.70 30.23 16.84
N ASN A 276 2.17 31.46 17.00
CA ASN A 276 3.46 31.72 17.64
C ASN A 276 3.42 31.24 19.09
N VAL A 277 4.31 30.30 19.45
CA VAL A 277 4.53 29.91 20.83
C VAL A 277 5.22 31.08 21.54
N SER A 278 4.44 31.93 22.21
CA SER A 278 5.00 32.92 23.12
C SER A 278 5.61 32.16 24.31
N GLY A 279 6.94 32.11 24.36
CA GLY A 279 7.67 31.53 25.49
C GLY A 279 7.30 32.22 26.81
N PRO A 280 7.57 31.57 27.97
CA PRO A 280 7.17 32.10 29.27
C PRO A 280 7.73 33.51 29.47
N LYS A 281 6.82 34.48 29.69
CA LYS A 281 7.18 35.85 30.05
C LYS A 281 8.08 35.78 31.29
N ARG A 282 9.37 36.09 31.11
CA ARG A 282 10.30 36.31 32.24
C ARG A 282 9.63 37.30 33.18
N ARG A 283 9.35 36.88 34.42
CA ARG A 283 9.00 37.81 35.50
C ARG A 283 10.17 38.80 35.60
N LYS A 284 9.91 40.08 35.33
CA LYS A 284 10.83 41.15 35.72
C LYS A 284 10.91 41.10 37.24
N ILE A 285 12.13 40.89 37.74
CA ILE A 285 12.52 41.21 39.12
C ILE A 285 12.58 42.73 39.23
#